data_AF-A0A453TCZ2-F1
#
_entry.id   AF-A0A453TCZ2-F1
#
_cell.length_a   1.000
_cell.length_b   1.000
_cell.length_c   1.000
_cell.angle_alpha   90.00
_cell.angle_beta   90.00
_cell.angle_gamma   90.00
#
_symmetry.space_group_name_H-M   'P 1'
#
loop_
_entity.id
_entity.type
_entity.pdbx_description
1 polymer ?
#
loop_
_entity_poly.entity_id
_entity_poly.type
_entity_poly.pdbx_seq_one_letter_code
_entity_poly.pdbx_strand_id
1 'polypeptide(L)'
;MASKLSFKRMDSIAETMPDALQQSRYQMKRCFQRYVSKGRRLLKNQQLVEELEKSLDDKAEKEKLVEGFLGYIICSTQEAVVLPPFVAFAVRMNPGIWEYVKVHSDDLSVEGITPSEYLKFKETLYDEKWAKDDNSLEVDFGALDLSTPHLTLPSSIGNGMQFVSKFMSSKLNDKPESMKPLLDYLLTLNYRGEKLMVNDTIDSVDKLQTALLLAEVFVSGLPKFTPYLKFEQRFQEWGLEKGWGENAERCKETLNFLSEVLQAPDPINMEKFFSRVPSIFNIVVFSIHGYFGQEKVLGLPDTGGQVVYILDQVRSMEEELVQRIKQQGLHITPKILVLTRLIPDSKGTKCNVELEPVENTKYSQILRVPFKTEDGKDLRQWVSRFDIYPYLERYTQDASAKILDILEGKPDLIIGNYTDGNLVASLMSSKLGVTQGTIAHALEKTKYENSDAKWRELDQKYHFSCQFTADMIAMNTTDFIITSTYQEIAGSKEKPGQYEHHYAFTMPGLCRFATGINVFDPKFNIAAPGADQSVYFPYTQKQKRLTGLHPQIEELLYSKEDTDEHM
;
A
#
# COMPACT_ATOMS: atom_id res chain seq x y z
N MET A 1 28.96 41.31 8.76
CA MET A 1 29.33 39.92 9.10
C MET A 1 28.09 39.26 9.67
N ALA A 2 27.35 38.52 8.84
CA ALA A 2 26.12 37.86 9.23
C ALA A 2 26.43 36.39 9.56
N SER A 3 26.00 35.96 10.74
CA SER A 3 26.12 34.59 11.25
C SER A 3 25.34 33.62 10.37
N LYS A 4 26.05 32.69 9.73
CA LYS A 4 25.46 31.49 9.14
C LYS A 4 24.98 30.59 10.28
N LEU A 5 23.69 30.62 10.57
CA LEU A 5 23.01 29.52 11.25
C LEU A 5 22.86 28.38 10.22
N SER A 6 23.84 27.49 10.14
CA SER A 6 23.65 26.20 9.48
C SER A 6 22.87 25.30 10.44
N PHE A 7 21.65 24.91 10.06
CA PHE A 7 21.00 23.74 10.66
C PHE A 7 21.93 22.54 10.45
N LYS A 8 22.67 22.13 11.49
CA LYS A 8 23.37 20.85 11.49
C LYS A 8 22.32 19.74 11.43
N ARG A 9 22.51 18.76 10.54
CA ARG A 9 21.90 17.42 10.63
C ARG A 9 21.95 16.97 12.09
N MET A 10 20.91 16.28 12.58
CA MET A 10 21.04 15.52 13.83
C MET A 10 22.28 14.60 13.68
N ASP A 11 23.25 14.74 14.58
CA ASP A 11 24.43 13.87 14.62
C ASP A 11 23.97 12.40 14.77
N SER A 12 24.59 11.45 14.07
CA SER A 12 24.17 10.03 14.09
C SER A 12 24.30 9.42 15.48
N ILE A 13 23.53 8.38 15.80
CA ILE A 13 23.71 7.59 17.02
C ILE A 13 25.16 7.07 17.12
N ALA A 14 25.76 6.66 16.00
CA ALA A 14 27.15 6.18 16.00
C ALA A 14 28.15 7.27 16.45
N GLU A 15 27.84 8.55 16.19
CA GLU A 15 28.69 9.69 16.56
C GLU A 15 28.44 10.15 18.00
N THR A 16 27.20 10.06 18.48
CA THR A 16 26.76 10.62 19.77
C THR A 16 26.72 9.62 20.93
N MET A 17 26.48 8.34 20.64
CA MET A 17 26.44 7.28 21.63
C MET A 17 27.78 7.07 22.37
N PRO A 18 28.97 7.17 21.73
CA PRO A 18 30.25 7.10 22.45
C PRO A 18 30.36 8.11 23.59
N ASP A 19 29.98 9.37 23.34
CA ASP A 19 30.06 10.44 24.33
C ASP A 19 29.08 10.18 25.49
N ALA A 20 27.88 9.70 25.19
CA ALA A 20 26.89 9.34 26.21
C ALA A 20 27.33 8.14 27.06
N LEU A 21 27.98 7.14 26.45
CA LEU A 21 28.56 6.00 27.17
C LEU A 21 29.72 6.43 28.07
N GLN A 22 30.53 7.41 27.67
CA GLN A 22 31.61 7.93 28.51
C GLN A 22 31.10 8.64 29.77
N GLN A 23 30.00 9.40 29.67
CA GLN A 23 29.41 10.11 30.81
C GLN A 23 28.90 9.18 31.92
N SER A 24 28.54 7.93 31.59
CA SER A 24 28.02 6.91 32.52
C SER A 24 28.78 5.58 32.40
N ARG A 25 30.10 5.66 32.18
CA ARG A 25 30.94 4.51 31.80
C ARG A 25 30.85 3.32 32.75
N TYR A 26 30.84 3.55 34.05
CA TYR A 26 30.81 2.48 35.05
C TYR A 26 29.48 1.71 35.01
N GLN A 27 28.37 2.44 35.05
CA GLN A 27 27.01 1.89 34.98
C GLN A 27 26.81 1.14 33.65
N MET A 28 27.28 1.72 32.55
CA MET A 28 27.11 1.11 31.23
C MET A 28 27.95 -0.13 31.04
N LYS A 29 29.18 -0.17 31.57
CA LYS A 29 29.96 -1.41 31.59
C LYS A 29 29.23 -2.52 32.33
N ARG A 30 28.63 -2.22 33.49
CA ARG A 30 27.80 -3.18 34.24
C ARG A 30 26.56 -3.61 33.44
N CYS A 31 25.86 -2.67 32.79
CA CYS A 31 24.70 -2.97 31.95
C CYS A 31 25.07 -3.89 30.77
N PHE A 32 26.11 -3.55 30.02
CA PHE A 32 26.57 -4.34 28.88
C PHE A 32 27.09 -5.71 29.28
N GLN A 33 27.77 -5.83 30.43
CA GLN A 33 28.12 -7.13 31.03
C GLN A 33 26.86 -7.97 31.31
N ARG A 34 25.77 -7.37 31.81
CA ARG A 34 24.50 -8.08 32.00
C ARG A 34 23.87 -8.49 30.67
N TYR A 35 23.95 -7.66 29.63
CA TYR A 35 23.46 -8.03 28.30
C TYR A 35 24.18 -9.26 27.75
N VAL A 36 25.51 -9.33 27.85
CA VAL A 36 26.29 -10.48 27.35
C VAL A 36 26.30 -11.69 28.29
N SER A 37 25.97 -11.52 29.58
CA SER A 37 26.09 -12.58 30.61
C SER A 37 25.33 -13.87 30.32
N LYS A 38 24.18 -13.80 29.61
CA LYS A 38 23.36 -14.99 29.29
C LYS A 38 23.65 -15.57 27.89
N GLY A 39 24.77 -15.20 27.28
CA GLY A 39 25.22 -15.75 26.00
C GLY A 39 24.50 -15.18 24.79
N ARG A 40 24.50 -15.95 23.70
CA ARG A 40 23.91 -15.57 22.39
C ARG A 40 22.39 -15.53 22.47
N ARG A 41 21.77 -14.38 22.17
CA ARG A 41 20.31 -14.20 22.22
C ARG A 41 19.84 -12.93 21.53
N LEU A 42 18.55 -12.88 21.21
CA LEU A 42 17.84 -11.65 20.83
C LEU A 42 17.19 -11.05 22.09
N LEU A 43 17.36 -9.75 22.31
CA LEU A 43 16.69 -8.98 23.35
C LEU A 43 15.67 -8.04 22.72
N LYS A 44 14.43 -8.08 23.23
CA LYS A 44 13.40 -7.10 22.87
C LYS A 44 13.50 -5.85 23.76
N ASN A 45 12.89 -4.75 23.33
CA ASN A 45 12.90 -3.46 24.05
C ASN A 45 12.69 -3.59 25.56
N GLN A 46 11.62 -4.29 25.98
CA GLN A 46 11.31 -4.47 27.40
C GLN A 46 12.46 -5.14 28.17
N GLN A 47 13.10 -6.15 27.59
CA GLN A 47 14.22 -6.85 28.22
C GLN A 47 15.48 -5.98 28.28
N LEU A 48 15.69 -5.10 27.30
CA LEU A 48 16.78 -4.12 27.32
C LEU A 48 16.60 -3.15 28.48
N VAL A 49 15.40 -2.55 28.58
CA VAL A 49 15.06 -1.62 29.65
C VAL A 49 15.17 -2.29 31.03
N GLU A 50 14.66 -3.52 31.18
CA GLU A 50 14.77 -4.25 32.45
C GLU A 50 16.20 -4.53 32.89
N GLU A 51 17.10 -4.93 31.98
CA GLU A 51 18.50 -5.18 32.33
C GLU A 51 19.27 -3.87 32.57
N LEU A 52 18.88 -2.77 31.91
CA LEU A 52 19.35 -1.42 32.21
C LEU A 52 18.96 -1.00 33.64
N GLU A 53 17.69 -1.11 34.00
CA GLU A 53 17.20 -0.76 35.34
C GLU A 53 17.85 -1.60 36.45
N LYS A 54 18.12 -2.89 36.18
CA LYS A 54 18.82 -3.79 37.12
C LYS A 54 20.32 -3.51 37.23
N SER A 55 20.89 -2.73 36.32
CA SER A 55 22.30 -2.33 36.36
C SER A 55 22.56 -1.12 37.26
N LEU A 56 21.49 -0.43 37.69
CA LEU A 56 21.54 0.81 38.47
C LEU A 56 21.08 0.54 39.92
N ASP A 57 21.86 1.00 40.89
CA ASP A 57 21.59 0.74 42.32
C ASP A 57 20.73 1.83 42.98
N ASP A 58 20.84 3.09 42.54
CA ASP A 58 20.10 4.25 43.09
C ASP A 58 18.93 4.66 42.18
N LYS A 59 17.81 5.08 42.79
CA LYS A 59 16.63 5.59 42.11
C LYS A 59 16.91 6.92 41.40
N ALA A 60 17.74 7.80 41.98
CA ALA A 60 18.11 9.07 41.34
C ALA A 60 18.98 8.87 40.08
N GLU A 61 19.84 7.85 40.09
CA GLU A 61 20.63 7.47 38.90
C GLU A 61 19.77 6.85 37.80
N LYS A 62 18.73 6.08 38.18
CA LYS A 62 17.73 5.55 37.24
C LYS A 62 17.00 6.66 36.50
N GLU A 63 16.45 7.62 37.24
CA GLU A 63 15.72 8.74 36.65
C GLU A 63 16.64 9.56 35.72
N LYS A 64 17.87 9.87 36.15
CA LYS A 64 18.83 10.63 35.34
C LYS A 64 19.28 9.89 34.07
N LEU A 65 19.45 8.57 34.11
CA LEU A 65 19.88 7.81 32.93
C LEU A 65 18.73 7.62 31.94
N VAL A 66 17.51 7.37 32.43
CA VAL A 66 16.30 7.24 31.60
C VAL A 66 15.95 8.56 30.91
N GLU A 67 16.11 9.69 31.60
CA GLU A 67 15.92 11.04 31.04
C GLU A 67 17.09 11.47 30.13
N GLY A 68 18.23 10.80 30.21
CA GLY A 68 19.42 11.06 29.40
C GLY A 68 19.33 10.50 27.98
N PHE A 69 20.25 10.95 27.11
CA PHE A 69 20.30 10.53 25.71
C PHE A 69 20.45 9.00 25.53
N LEU A 70 21.19 8.33 26.41
CA LEU A 70 21.37 6.89 26.34
C LEU A 70 20.10 6.12 26.75
N GLY A 71 19.37 6.61 27.76
CA GLY A 71 18.04 6.11 28.08
C GLY A 71 17.10 6.26 26.89
N TYR A 72 17.15 7.41 26.21
CA TYR A 72 16.38 7.63 24.99
C TYR A 72 16.74 6.64 23.85
N ILE A 73 18.03 6.36 23.60
CA ILE A 73 18.45 5.34 22.63
C ILE A 73 17.90 3.96 23.00
N ILE A 74 18.08 3.52 24.26
CA ILE A 74 17.65 2.20 24.71
C ILE A 74 16.12 2.07 24.63
N CYS A 75 15.38 3.08 25.09
CA CYS A 75 13.92 3.13 25.00
C CYS A 75 13.42 3.15 23.54
N SER A 76 14.20 3.72 22.62
CA SER A 76 13.89 3.75 21.18
C SER A 76 14.41 2.52 20.42
N THR A 77 15.13 1.61 21.08
CA THR A 77 15.63 0.37 20.47
C THR A 77 14.50 -0.64 20.35
N GLN A 78 14.24 -1.15 19.15
CA GLN A 78 13.18 -2.12 18.92
C GLN A 78 13.63 -3.54 19.33
N GLU A 79 14.85 -3.89 18.96
CA GLU A 79 15.51 -5.13 19.36
C GLU A 79 17.03 -4.97 19.33
N ALA A 80 17.72 -5.83 20.08
CA ALA A 80 19.16 -5.94 20.05
C ALA A 80 19.60 -7.40 19.99
N VAL A 81 20.57 -7.69 19.15
CA VAL A 81 21.20 -9.00 19.01
C VAL A 81 22.45 -9.03 19.89
N VAL A 82 22.58 -10.07 20.71
CA VAL A 82 23.74 -10.28 21.58
C VAL A 82 24.55 -11.44 21.03
N LEU A 83 25.79 -11.18 20.61
CA LEU A 83 26.81 -12.19 20.32
C LEU A 83 28.09 -11.76 21.06
N PRO A 84 28.36 -12.29 22.26
CA PRO A 84 29.47 -11.83 23.09
C PRO A 84 30.81 -11.83 22.31
N PRO A 85 31.62 -10.75 22.41
CA PRO A 85 31.47 -9.60 23.31
C PRO A 85 30.60 -8.44 22.75
N PHE A 86 29.92 -8.62 21.62
CA PHE A 86 29.18 -7.56 20.93
C PHE A 86 27.67 -7.57 21.22
N VAL A 87 27.09 -6.38 21.24
CA VAL A 87 25.64 -6.14 21.24
C VAL A 87 25.31 -5.19 20.09
N ALA A 88 24.50 -5.65 19.13
CA ALA A 88 24.05 -4.86 18.01
C ALA A 88 22.60 -4.39 18.23
N PHE A 89 22.33 -3.10 18.08
CA PHE A 89 21.05 -2.45 18.35
C PHE A 89 20.39 -2.03 17.04
N ALA A 90 19.10 -2.33 16.88
CA ALA A 90 18.24 -1.72 15.86
C ALA A 90 17.41 -0.61 16.52
N VAL A 91 17.86 0.63 16.33
CA VAL A 91 17.29 1.82 16.97
C VAL A 91 16.33 2.53 16.02
N ARG A 92 15.13 2.85 16.52
CA ARG A 92 14.11 3.56 15.77
C ARG A 92 13.65 4.78 16.54
N MET A 93 14.33 5.90 16.32
CA MET A 93 14.05 7.16 17.04
C MET A 93 12.75 7.82 16.58
N ASN A 94 12.45 7.71 15.28
CA ASN A 94 11.26 8.28 14.65
C ASN A 94 10.67 7.28 13.66
N PRO A 95 9.37 7.39 13.33
CA PRO A 95 8.76 6.54 12.32
C PRO A 95 9.48 6.59 10.97
N GLY A 96 9.82 5.41 10.45
CA GLY A 96 10.54 5.23 9.19
C GLY A 96 12.06 5.45 9.27
N ILE A 97 12.60 5.90 10.40
CA ILE A 97 14.03 6.23 10.54
C ILE A 97 14.69 5.21 11.47
N TRP A 98 15.53 4.36 10.87
CA TRP A 98 16.28 3.31 11.55
C TRP A 98 17.78 3.61 11.52
N GLU A 99 18.43 3.41 12.65
CA GLU A 99 19.88 3.41 12.78
C GLU A 99 20.33 2.12 13.45
N TYR A 100 21.42 1.53 12.94
CA TYR A 100 21.96 0.28 13.46
C TYR A 100 23.36 0.54 14.00
N VAL A 101 23.62 0.11 15.23
CA VAL A 101 24.91 0.29 15.89
C VAL A 101 25.35 -0.98 16.59
N LYS A 102 26.65 -1.26 16.57
CA LYS A 102 27.29 -2.39 17.25
C LYS A 102 28.19 -1.86 18.35
N VAL A 103 28.04 -2.40 19.55
CA VAL A 103 28.79 -1.96 20.74
C VAL A 103 29.54 -3.14 21.35
N HIS A 104 30.82 -2.94 21.66
CA HIS A 104 31.64 -3.94 22.35
C HIS A 104 31.48 -3.81 23.88
N SER A 105 31.19 -4.91 24.58
CA SER A 105 30.76 -4.87 25.98
C SER A 105 31.85 -4.44 26.98
N ASP A 106 33.14 -4.63 26.66
CA ASP A 106 34.22 -4.41 27.64
C ASP A 106 34.81 -3.00 27.62
N ASP A 107 34.96 -2.43 26.43
CA ASP A 107 35.58 -1.12 26.18
C ASP A 107 34.56 -0.04 25.78
N LEU A 108 33.32 -0.46 25.48
CA LEU A 108 32.20 0.39 25.06
C LEU A 108 32.46 1.14 23.74
N SER A 109 33.31 0.58 22.87
CA SER A 109 33.48 1.08 21.50
C SER A 109 32.18 0.89 20.71
N VAL A 110 31.80 1.91 19.93
CA VAL A 110 30.57 1.93 19.12
C VAL A 110 30.95 2.02 17.65
N GLU A 111 30.30 1.22 16.82
CA GLU A 111 30.45 1.19 15.38
C GLU A 111 29.07 1.32 14.74
N GLY A 112 28.87 2.30 13.85
CA GLY A 112 27.68 2.36 13.01
C GLY A 112 27.73 1.25 11.97
N ILE A 113 26.65 0.48 11.84
CA ILE A 113 26.55 -0.63 10.90
C ILE A 113 25.37 -0.44 9.95
N THR A 114 25.42 -1.10 8.81
CA THR A 114 24.35 -1.12 7.81
C THR A 114 23.22 -2.07 8.22
N PRO A 115 22.01 -1.95 7.60
CA PRO A 115 20.96 -2.94 7.78
C PRO A 115 21.43 -4.37 7.43
N SER A 116 22.20 -4.53 6.35
CA SER A 116 22.76 -5.84 5.95
C SER A 116 23.65 -6.44 7.04
N GLU A 117 24.59 -5.66 7.59
CA GLU A 117 25.48 -6.11 8.67
C GLU A 117 24.70 -6.47 9.94
N TYR A 118 23.69 -5.68 10.31
CA TYR A 118 22.82 -6.01 11.43
C TYR A 118 22.08 -7.33 11.20
N LEU A 119 21.55 -7.56 9.99
CA LEU A 119 20.86 -8.79 9.64
C LEU A 119 21.81 -10.00 9.64
N LYS A 120 23.04 -9.89 9.11
CA LYS A 120 24.08 -10.95 9.23
C LYS A 120 24.36 -11.31 10.69
N PHE A 121 24.42 -10.29 11.54
CA PHE A 121 24.62 -10.48 12.97
C PHE A 121 23.43 -11.21 13.60
N LYS A 122 22.19 -10.84 13.24
CA LYS A 122 20.95 -11.53 13.66
C LYS A 122 20.90 -12.98 13.18
N GLU A 123 21.25 -13.23 11.91
CA GLU A 123 21.26 -14.55 11.29
C GLU A 123 22.17 -15.53 12.02
N THR A 124 23.28 -15.08 12.59
CA THR A 124 24.20 -15.94 13.36
C THR A 124 23.52 -16.62 14.57
N LEU A 125 22.41 -16.07 15.07
CA LEU A 125 21.60 -16.73 16.12
C LEU A 125 20.81 -17.95 15.61
N TYR A 126 20.53 -18.02 14.31
CA TYR A 126 19.62 -19.00 13.70
C TYR A 126 20.33 -19.92 12.70
N ASP A 127 21.22 -19.37 11.87
CA ASP A 127 22.00 -20.08 10.85
C ASP A 127 23.37 -19.39 10.65
N GLU A 128 24.39 -19.86 11.37
CA GLU A 128 25.76 -19.32 11.33
C GLU A 128 26.45 -19.56 9.97
N LYS A 129 26.03 -20.58 9.20
CA LYS A 129 26.60 -20.84 7.88
C LYS A 129 26.10 -19.80 6.88
N TRP A 130 24.79 -19.56 6.87
CA TRP A 130 24.17 -18.51 6.06
C TRP A 130 24.76 -17.13 6.36
N ALA A 131 24.88 -16.78 7.64
CA ALA A 131 25.42 -15.48 8.06
C ALA A 131 26.85 -15.19 7.53
N LYS A 132 27.64 -16.25 7.28
CA LYS A 132 29.04 -16.18 6.84
C LYS A 132 29.25 -16.49 5.36
N ASP A 133 28.20 -16.86 4.62
CA ASP A 133 28.32 -17.18 3.21
C ASP A 133 28.21 -15.90 2.37
N ASP A 134 29.32 -15.51 1.75
CA ASP A 134 29.41 -14.34 0.87
C ASP A 134 28.52 -14.45 -0.39
N ASN A 135 28.03 -15.66 -0.71
CA ASN A 135 27.10 -15.90 -1.83
C ASN A 135 25.63 -15.92 -1.41
N SER A 136 25.33 -15.64 -0.14
CA SER A 136 23.96 -15.51 0.35
C SER A 136 23.21 -14.42 -0.42
N LEU A 137 22.04 -14.76 -0.95
CA LEU A 137 21.22 -13.82 -1.72
C LEU A 137 20.82 -12.62 -0.83
N GLU A 138 21.22 -11.43 -1.27
CA GLU A 138 20.84 -10.15 -0.69
C GLU A 138 20.04 -9.35 -1.71
N VAL A 139 18.89 -8.84 -1.27
CA VAL A 139 17.96 -8.02 -2.05
C VAL A 139 17.98 -6.60 -1.49
N ASP A 140 18.30 -5.65 -2.34
CA ASP A 140 18.41 -4.22 -2.03
C ASP A 140 17.61 -3.43 -3.07
N PHE A 141 16.35 -3.12 -2.74
CA PHE A 141 15.52 -2.24 -3.56
C PHE A 141 15.94 -0.77 -3.49
N GLY A 142 16.59 -0.32 -2.41
CA GLY A 142 17.04 1.05 -2.23
C GLY A 142 18.15 1.44 -3.22
N ALA A 143 18.98 0.48 -3.65
CA ALA A 143 19.96 0.67 -4.70
C ALA A 143 19.34 0.96 -6.09
N LEU A 144 18.08 0.55 -6.31
CA LEU A 144 17.35 0.77 -7.56
C LEU A 144 16.58 2.11 -7.56
N ASP A 145 16.41 2.73 -6.39
CA ASP A 145 15.53 3.86 -6.15
C ASP A 145 16.20 5.24 -6.34
N LEU A 146 17.01 5.37 -7.39
CA LEU A 146 17.87 6.54 -7.59
C LEU A 146 17.14 7.78 -8.14
N SER A 147 15.98 7.58 -8.78
CA SER A 147 15.24 8.67 -9.46
C SER A 147 13.96 9.11 -8.74
N THR A 148 13.45 8.30 -7.80
CA THR A 148 12.19 8.60 -7.12
C THR A 148 12.44 9.61 -6.01
N PRO A 149 11.73 10.75 -5.99
CA PRO A 149 11.83 11.67 -4.87
C PRO A 149 11.17 11.05 -3.64
N HIS A 150 11.85 11.11 -2.50
CA HIS A 150 11.30 10.62 -1.23
C HIS A 150 10.78 11.74 -0.36
N LEU A 151 9.75 11.41 0.42
CA LEU A 151 9.40 12.20 1.58
C LEU A 151 10.51 12.09 2.64
N THR A 152 10.65 13.09 3.49
CA THR A 152 11.68 13.09 4.56
C THR A 152 11.10 13.36 5.94
N LEU A 153 9.85 13.82 6.00
CA LEU A 153 9.16 14.14 7.24
C LEU A 153 8.23 13.00 7.64
N PRO A 154 8.35 12.42 8.86
CA PRO A 154 7.47 11.35 9.32
C PRO A 154 5.97 11.72 9.26
N SER A 155 5.64 13.00 9.45
CA SER A 155 4.26 13.51 9.35
C SER A 155 3.68 13.46 7.93
N SER A 156 4.52 13.30 6.91
CA SER A 156 4.09 13.26 5.51
C SER A 156 3.88 11.84 4.98
N ILE A 157 4.30 10.81 5.72
CA ILE A 157 4.10 9.40 5.35
C ILE A 157 2.60 9.14 5.10
N GLY A 158 2.29 8.48 3.99
CA GLY A 158 0.91 8.20 3.57
C GLY A 158 0.20 9.35 2.86
N ASN A 159 0.89 10.45 2.56
CA ASN A 159 0.37 11.57 1.74
C ASN A 159 1.09 11.66 0.38
N GLY A 160 1.33 10.50 -0.23
CA GLY A 160 2.10 10.36 -1.45
C GLY A 160 1.60 11.21 -2.62
N MET A 161 0.30 11.17 -2.91
CA MET A 161 -0.31 11.91 -4.02
C MET A 161 -0.05 13.42 -3.94
N GLN A 162 -0.17 14.01 -2.74
CA GLN A 162 0.12 15.45 -2.57
C GLN A 162 1.58 15.78 -2.85
N PHE A 163 2.49 14.86 -2.50
CA PHE A 163 3.92 15.02 -2.79
C PHE A 163 4.20 14.85 -4.29
N VAL A 164 3.62 13.85 -4.94
CA VAL A 164 3.73 13.65 -6.39
C VAL A 164 3.21 14.87 -7.15
N SER A 165 2.05 15.41 -6.79
CA SER A 165 1.52 16.64 -7.42
C SER A 165 2.50 17.81 -7.28
N LYS A 166 3.09 18.03 -6.10
CA LYS A 166 4.11 19.07 -5.88
C LYS A 166 5.35 18.86 -6.73
N PHE A 167 5.83 17.62 -6.78
CA PHE A 167 7.00 17.27 -7.56
C PHE A 167 6.76 17.43 -9.06
N MET A 168 5.63 16.95 -9.57
CA MET A 168 5.22 17.11 -10.97
C MET A 168 5.10 18.58 -11.35
N SER A 169 4.44 19.42 -10.53
CA SER A 169 4.39 20.87 -10.78
C SER A 169 5.78 21.49 -10.87
N SER A 170 6.69 21.13 -9.98
CA SER A 170 8.07 21.63 -10.03
C SER A 170 8.82 21.16 -11.28
N LYS A 171 8.62 19.92 -11.72
CA LYS A 171 9.28 19.35 -12.91
C LYS A 171 8.75 19.94 -14.22
N LEU A 172 7.44 20.14 -14.30
CA LEU A 172 6.79 20.75 -15.45
C LEU A 172 7.19 22.23 -15.63
N ASN A 173 7.62 22.92 -14.57
CA ASN A 173 8.09 24.31 -14.61
C ASN A 173 9.60 24.47 -14.91
N ASP A 174 10.35 23.38 -15.03
CA ASP A 174 11.83 23.42 -15.09
C ASP A 174 12.36 23.95 -16.44
N LYS A 175 11.79 23.47 -17.56
CA LYS A 175 12.18 23.85 -18.92
C LYS A 175 10.94 23.97 -19.82
N PRO A 176 11.01 24.76 -20.92
CA PRO A 176 9.90 24.84 -21.89
C PRO A 176 9.48 23.48 -22.46
N GLU A 177 10.43 22.56 -22.63
CA GLU A 177 10.18 21.19 -23.10
C GLU A 177 9.55 20.27 -22.05
N SER A 178 9.57 20.66 -20.77
CA SER A 178 9.04 19.84 -19.66
C SER A 178 7.54 19.59 -19.77
N MET A 179 6.80 20.40 -20.54
CA MET A 179 5.36 20.23 -20.75
C MET A 179 4.99 19.20 -21.81
N LYS A 180 5.95 18.77 -22.62
CA LYS A 180 5.70 17.81 -23.70
C LYS A 180 5.14 16.47 -23.21
N PRO A 181 5.63 15.86 -22.12
CA PRO A 181 5.06 14.61 -21.59
C PRO A 181 3.58 14.71 -21.23
N LEU A 182 3.10 15.89 -20.78
CA LEU A 182 1.68 16.10 -20.49
C LEU A 182 0.86 16.08 -21.77
N LEU A 183 1.33 16.75 -22.84
CA LEU A 183 0.69 16.70 -24.15
C LEU A 183 0.71 15.28 -24.73
N ASP A 184 1.87 14.61 -24.69
CA ASP A 184 2.04 13.24 -25.16
C ASP A 184 1.06 12.29 -24.43
N TYR A 185 0.90 12.46 -23.10
CA TYR A 185 -0.10 11.73 -22.33
C TYR A 185 -1.53 12.01 -22.82
N LEU A 186 -1.92 13.28 -22.99
CA LEU A 186 -3.26 13.63 -23.46
C LEU A 186 -3.55 13.05 -24.86
N LEU A 187 -2.57 13.04 -25.76
CA LEU A 187 -2.68 12.45 -27.11
C LEU A 187 -2.85 10.93 -27.10
N THR A 188 -2.42 10.25 -26.03
CA THR A 188 -2.57 8.80 -25.87
C THR A 188 -3.96 8.39 -25.38
N LEU A 189 -4.75 9.33 -24.84
CA LEU A 189 -6.08 9.06 -24.32
C LEU A 189 -7.01 8.63 -25.45
N ASN A 190 -7.51 7.39 -25.34
CA ASN A 190 -8.46 6.83 -26.27
C ASN A 190 -9.39 5.86 -25.55
N TYR A 191 -10.58 5.66 -26.10
CA TYR A 191 -11.47 4.59 -25.70
C TYR A 191 -12.04 3.89 -26.93
N ARG A 192 -11.72 2.59 -27.09
CA ARG A 192 -12.20 1.75 -28.21
C ARG A 192 -11.95 2.37 -29.60
N GLY A 193 -10.81 3.05 -29.76
CA GLY A 193 -10.42 3.70 -31.02
C GLY A 193 -10.95 5.14 -31.20
N GLU A 194 -11.81 5.63 -30.30
CA GLU A 194 -12.17 7.05 -30.25
C GLU A 194 -11.14 7.83 -29.42
N LYS A 195 -10.56 8.89 -30.00
CA LYS A 195 -9.66 9.80 -29.29
C LYS A 195 -10.45 10.60 -28.23
N LEU A 196 -9.82 10.84 -27.10
CA LEU A 196 -10.38 11.64 -26.01
C LEU A 196 -9.50 12.86 -25.75
N MET A 197 -10.10 13.93 -25.23
CA MET A 197 -9.45 15.21 -24.88
C MET A 197 -8.87 15.96 -26.08
N VAL A 198 -7.78 15.47 -26.68
CA VAL A 198 -7.04 16.12 -27.78
C VAL A 198 -6.74 15.11 -28.89
N ASN A 199 -6.67 15.58 -30.13
CA ASN A 199 -6.29 14.76 -31.27
C ASN A 199 -4.94 15.18 -31.88
N ASP A 200 -4.49 14.43 -32.88
CA ASP A 200 -3.15 14.55 -33.45
C ASP A 200 -2.91 15.88 -34.22
N THR A 201 -3.92 16.75 -34.36
CA THR A 201 -3.72 18.11 -34.89
C THR A 201 -2.96 19.02 -33.92
N ILE A 202 -3.01 18.70 -32.62
CA ILE A 202 -2.30 19.39 -31.54
C ILE A 202 -0.96 18.66 -31.29
N ASP A 203 0.03 18.91 -32.14
CA ASP A 203 1.36 18.28 -32.07
C ASP A 203 2.39 19.06 -31.21
N SER A 204 2.00 20.20 -30.64
CA SER A 204 2.87 21.05 -29.82
C SER A 204 2.12 21.70 -28.66
N VAL A 205 2.87 22.06 -27.60
CA VAL A 205 2.32 22.73 -26.42
C VAL A 205 1.75 24.11 -26.77
N ASP A 206 2.36 24.83 -27.72
CA ASP A 206 1.87 26.14 -28.19
C ASP A 206 0.50 26.01 -28.89
N LYS A 207 0.33 24.96 -29.71
CA LYS A 207 -0.97 24.67 -30.34
C LYS A 207 -2.02 24.30 -29.29
N LEU A 208 -1.64 23.54 -28.26
CA LEU A 208 -2.52 23.20 -27.15
C LEU A 208 -2.99 24.47 -26.43
N GLN A 209 -2.07 25.34 -26.01
CA GLN A 209 -2.40 26.61 -25.37
C GLN A 209 -3.32 27.48 -26.24
N THR A 210 -3.06 27.54 -27.55
CA THR A 210 -3.89 28.28 -28.50
C THR A 210 -5.31 27.70 -28.59
N ALA A 211 -5.44 26.37 -28.69
CA ALA A 211 -6.72 25.69 -28.76
C ALA A 211 -7.54 25.90 -27.47
N LEU A 212 -6.90 25.80 -26.30
CA LEU A 212 -7.54 26.03 -25.00
C LEU A 212 -8.07 27.46 -24.88
N LEU A 213 -7.26 28.47 -25.26
CA LEU A 213 -7.67 29.88 -25.22
C LEU A 213 -8.90 30.14 -26.12
N LEU A 214 -8.89 29.62 -27.36
CA LEU A 214 -10.02 29.75 -28.28
C LEU A 214 -11.28 29.09 -27.71
N ALA A 215 -11.14 27.89 -27.15
CA ALA A 215 -12.24 27.15 -26.56
C ALA A 215 -12.82 27.86 -25.34
N GLU A 216 -11.99 28.38 -24.43
CA GLU A 216 -12.41 29.11 -23.23
C GLU A 216 -13.21 30.38 -23.55
N VAL A 217 -12.73 31.18 -24.51
CA VAL A 217 -13.43 32.38 -24.98
C VAL A 217 -14.79 32.01 -25.56
N PHE A 218 -14.82 30.94 -26.38
CA PHE A 218 -16.04 30.49 -27.02
C PHE A 218 -17.08 29.97 -26.01
N VAL A 219 -16.71 29.05 -25.10
CA VAL A 219 -17.65 28.52 -24.10
C VAL A 219 -18.11 29.57 -23.10
N SER A 220 -17.28 30.60 -22.83
CA SER A 220 -17.67 31.73 -21.98
C SER A 220 -18.80 32.57 -22.57
N GLY A 221 -18.99 32.54 -23.89
CA GLY A 221 -20.10 33.20 -24.58
C GLY A 221 -21.40 32.38 -24.60
N LEU A 222 -21.36 31.12 -24.19
CA LEU A 222 -22.52 30.22 -24.19
C LEU A 222 -23.27 30.23 -22.85
N PRO A 223 -24.58 29.93 -22.84
CA PRO A 223 -25.29 29.63 -21.59
C PRO A 223 -24.66 28.44 -20.87
N LYS A 224 -24.52 28.53 -19.53
CA LYS A 224 -23.83 27.55 -18.67
C LYS A 224 -24.20 26.08 -18.95
N PHE A 225 -25.50 25.81 -19.06
CA PHE A 225 -26.03 24.45 -19.24
C PHE A 225 -26.17 24.03 -20.71
N THR A 226 -25.53 24.74 -21.66
CA THR A 226 -25.50 24.31 -23.06
C THR A 226 -24.81 22.95 -23.15
N PRO A 227 -25.47 21.89 -23.66
CA PRO A 227 -24.87 20.56 -23.75
C PRO A 227 -23.69 20.52 -24.72
N TYR A 228 -22.68 19.70 -24.42
CA TYR A 228 -21.46 19.55 -25.24
C TYR A 228 -21.77 19.23 -26.72
N LEU A 229 -22.74 18.35 -26.98
CA LEU A 229 -23.15 17.97 -28.35
C LEU A 229 -23.54 19.17 -29.24
N LYS A 230 -23.98 20.29 -28.66
CA LYS A 230 -24.36 21.48 -29.45
C LYS A 230 -23.15 22.24 -30.01
N PHE A 231 -21.96 22.03 -29.47
CA PHE A 231 -20.74 22.73 -29.87
C PHE A 231 -19.53 21.82 -30.09
N GLU A 232 -19.72 20.50 -30.05
CA GLU A 232 -18.72 19.47 -30.32
C GLU A 232 -17.96 19.71 -31.63
N GLN A 233 -18.68 19.96 -32.73
CA GLN A 233 -18.05 20.20 -34.04
C GLN A 233 -17.04 21.37 -33.99
N ARG A 234 -17.35 22.41 -33.22
CA ARG A 234 -16.46 23.57 -33.08
C ARG A 234 -15.20 23.24 -32.28
N PHE A 235 -15.31 22.37 -31.27
CA PHE A 235 -14.15 21.87 -30.52
C PHE A 235 -13.24 21.01 -31.40
N GLN A 236 -13.83 20.13 -32.22
CA GLN A 236 -13.09 19.28 -33.14
C GLN A 236 -12.30 20.08 -34.19
N GLU A 237 -12.83 21.19 -34.68
CA GLU A 237 -12.10 22.13 -35.56
C GLU A 237 -10.80 22.67 -34.94
N TRP A 238 -10.70 22.70 -33.61
CA TRP A 238 -9.51 23.12 -32.85
C TRP A 238 -8.67 21.96 -32.33
N GLY A 239 -9.02 20.72 -32.68
CA GLY A 239 -8.32 19.53 -32.22
C GLY A 239 -8.72 19.04 -30.82
N LEU A 240 -9.83 19.55 -30.27
CA LEU A 240 -10.36 19.13 -28.97
C LEU A 240 -11.49 18.10 -29.16
N GLU A 241 -11.31 16.93 -28.57
CA GLU A 241 -12.28 15.81 -28.62
C GLU A 241 -13.17 15.78 -27.37
N LYS A 242 -14.03 14.76 -27.25
CA LYS A 242 -14.89 14.56 -26.07
C LYS A 242 -14.08 14.34 -24.79
N GLY A 243 -14.67 14.64 -23.63
CA GLY A 243 -14.07 14.38 -22.31
C GLY A 243 -13.84 15.63 -21.45
N TRP A 244 -14.02 16.83 -22.00
CA TRP A 244 -13.84 18.09 -21.24
C TRP A 244 -14.98 18.39 -20.27
N GLY A 245 -16.19 17.90 -20.54
CA GLY A 245 -17.37 18.19 -19.75
C GLY A 245 -18.69 17.89 -20.47
N GLU A 246 -19.77 17.67 -19.72
CA GLU A 246 -21.12 17.43 -20.27
C GLU A 246 -21.80 18.69 -20.81
N ASN A 247 -21.39 19.86 -20.33
CA ASN A 247 -21.94 21.16 -20.69
C ASN A 247 -20.86 22.26 -20.72
N ALA A 248 -21.24 23.45 -21.19
CA ALA A 248 -20.33 24.59 -21.33
C ALA A 248 -19.64 25.01 -20.03
N GLU A 249 -20.34 25.01 -18.89
CA GLU A 249 -19.75 25.35 -17.58
C GLU A 249 -18.69 24.33 -17.16
N ARG A 250 -18.99 23.04 -17.28
CA ARG A 250 -18.04 21.98 -16.93
C ARG A 250 -16.82 21.98 -17.84
N CYS A 251 -17.02 22.16 -19.16
CA CYS A 251 -15.91 22.28 -20.11
C CYS A 251 -15.01 23.46 -19.76
N LYS A 252 -15.61 24.63 -19.48
CA LYS A 252 -14.88 25.84 -19.11
C LYS A 252 -13.99 25.60 -17.88
N GLU A 253 -14.51 24.98 -16.83
CA GLU A 253 -13.71 24.69 -15.64
C GLU A 253 -12.53 23.76 -15.94
N THR A 254 -12.75 22.70 -16.72
CA THR A 254 -11.69 21.73 -17.07
C THR A 254 -10.60 22.36 -17.95
N LEU A 255 -11.01 23.18 -18.93
CA LEU A 255 -10.09 23.96 -19.78
C LEU A 255 -9.25 24.91 -18.91
N ASN A 256 -9.90 25.67 -18.03
CA ASN A 256 -9.22 26.62 -17.14
C ASN A 256 -8.16 25.93 -16.28
N PHE A 257 -8.44 24.74 -15.72
CA PHE A 257 -7.44 24.03 -14.93
C PHE A 257 -6.21 23.64 -15.73
N LEU A 258 -6.38 23.18 -16.97
CA LEU A 258 -5.24 22.86 -17.83
C LEU A 258 -4.49 24.12 -18.26
N SER A 259 -5.20 25.20 -18.60
CA SER A 259 -4.59 26.49 -18.95
C SER A 259 -3.74 27.05 -17.81
N GLU A 260 -4.26 27.01 -16.58
CA GLU A 260 -3.48 27.41 -15.39
C GLU A 260 -2.24 26.53 -15.22
N VAL A 261 -2.36 25.21 -15.38
CA VAL A 261 -1.20 24.30 -15.31
C VAL A 261 -0.17 24.61 -16.40
N LEU A 262 -0.59 24.93 -17.62
CA LEU A 262 0.32 25.25 -18.73
C LEU A 262 0.97 26.63 -18.59
N GLN A 263 0.30 27.59 -17.93
CA GLN A 263 0.81 28.93 -17.70
C GLN A 263 1.74 28.98 -16.48
N ALA A 264 1.33 28.39 -15.36
CA ALA A 264 2.04 28.38 -14.10
C ALA A 264 1.70 27.08 -13.32
N PRO A 265 2.52 26.02 -13.46
CA PRO A 265 2.19 24.71 -12.90
C PRO A 265 2.05 24.76 -11.38
N ASP A 266 0.87 24.40 -10.87
CA ASP A 266 0.63 24.30 -9.44
C ASP A 266 -0.05 22.97 -9.07
N PRO A 267 0.15 22.49 -7.82
CA PRO A 267 -0.33 21.16 -7.43
C PRO A 267 -1.86 21.06 -7.39
N ILE A 268 -2.55 22.18 -7.13
CA ILE A 268 -3.99 22.22 -6.90
C ILE A 268 -4.73 22.10 -8.23
N ASN A 269 -4.37 22.91 -9.23
CA ASN A 269 -4.99 22.81 -10.55
C ASN A 269 -4.60 21.52 -11.25
N MET A 270 -3.40 20.98 -11.00
CA MET A 270 -2.98 19.68 -11.49
C MET A 270 -3.88 18.55 -10.96
N GLU A 271 -4.11 18.50 -9.65
CA GLU A 271 -5.01 17.52 -9.04
C GLU A 271 -6.46 17.67 -9.56
N LYS A 272 -6.96 18.90 -9.65
CA LYS A 272 -8.29 19.19 -10.22
C LYS A 272 -8.42 18.81 -11.70
N PHE A 273 -7.35 18.95 -12.47
CA PHE A 273 -7.33 18.53 -13.87
C PHE A 273 -7.28 17.00 -13.98
N PHE A 274 -6.33 16.32 -13.33
CA PHE A 274 -6.20 14.87 -13.43
C PHE A 274 -7.39 14.10 -12.83
N SER A 275 -8.06 14.65 -11.80
CA SER A 275 -9.33 14.09 -11.29
C SER A 275 -10.47 14.14 -12.31
N ARG A 276 -10.33 14.96 -13.36
CA ARG A 276 -11.28 15.13 -14.46
C ARG A 276 -10.88 14.40 -15.73
N VAL A 277 -9.61 14.04 -15.91
CA VAL A 277 -9.17 13.33 -17.13
C VAL A 277 -9.85 11.96 -17.22
N PRO A 278 -10.63 11.68 -18.28
CA PRO A 278 -11.34 10.42 -18.44
C PRO A 278 -10.36 9.32 -18.89
N SER A 279 -9.77 8.63 -17.92
CA SER A 279 -8.73 7.61 -18.13
C SER A 279 -9.09 6.23 -17.59
N ILE A 280 -10.14 6.11 -16.77
CA ILE A 280 -10.51 4.88 -16.07
C ILE A 280 -11.98 4.55 -16.37
N PHE A 281 -12.23 3.40 -16.97
CA PHE A 281 -13.56 2.88 -17.30
C PHE A 281 -13.73 1.41 -16.90
N ASN A 282 -12.69 0.61 -17.11
CA ASN A 282 -12.65 -0.82 -16.79
C ASN A 282 -11.71 -1.05 -15.60
N ILE A 283 -12.23 -1.61 -14.51
CA ILE A 283 -11.47 -1.87 -13.28
C ILE A 283 -11.54 -3.37 -12.95
N VAL A 284 -10.40 -3.94 -12.54
CA VAL A 284 -10.35 -5.31 -12.02
C VAL A 284 -9.81 -5.30 -10.60
N VAL A 285 -10.57 -5.86 -9.67
CA VAL A 285 -10.24 -5.97 -8.25
C VAL A 285 -9.96 -7.43 -7.93
N PHE A 286 -8.79 -7.73 -7.36
CA PHE A 286 -8.32 -9.10 -7.13
C PHE A 286 -8.49 -9.46 -5.66
N SER A 287 -9.22 -10.55 -5.37
CA SER A 287 -9.38 -11.12 -4.02
C SER A 287 -9.52 -12.64 -4.12
N ILE A 288 -8.38 -13.35 -4.12
CA ILE A 288 -8.33 -14.73 -4.64
C ILE A 288 -8.77 -15.76 -3.60
N HIS A 289 -8.21 -15.71 -2.39
CA HIS A 289 -8.54 -16.65 -1.32
C HIS A 289 -9.95 -16.48 -0.73
N GLY A 290 -10.32 -17.43 0.13
CA GLY A 290 -11.56 -17.42 0.88
C GLY A 290 -12.77 -17.82 0.03
N TYR A 291 -13.95 -17.77 0.66
CA TYR A 291 -15.23 -17.92 -0.01
C TYR A 291 -15.76 -16.52 -0.34
N PHE A 292 -15.35 -15.96 -1.48
CA PHE A 292 -15.82 -14.64 -1.89
C PHE A 292 -17.23 -14.72 -2.49
N GLY A 293 -18.20 -14.07 -1.86
CA GLY A 293 -19.60 -14.04 -2.27
C GLY A 293 -20.42 -13.07 -1.41
N GLN A 294 -21.70 -12.93 -1.74
CA GLN A 294 -22.57 -11.91 -1.12
C GLN A 294 -23.46 -12.48 0.00
N GLU A 295 -23.69 -13.79 -0.01
CA GLU A 295 -24.61 -14.47 0.92
C GLU A 295 -23.95 -15.72 1.51
N LYS A 296 -24.17 -15.96 2.80
CA LYS A 296 -23.75 -17.19 3.51
C LYS A 296 -22.24 -17.49 3.51
N VAL A 297 -21.40 -16.47 3.29
CA VAL A 297 -19.95 -16.64 3.26
C VAL A 297 -19.22 -16.11 4.50
N LEU A 298 -19.77 -15.10 5.18
CA LEU A 298 -19.11 -14.48 6.33
C LEU A 298 -18.97 -15.47 7.48
N GLY A 299 -17.76 -15.58 8.03
CA GLY A 299 -17.42 -16.55 9.07
C GLY A 299 -16.89 -17.89 8.54
N LEU A 300 -16.93 -18.13 7.22
CA LEU A 300 -16.22 -19.26 6.62
C LEU A 300 -14.70 -19.06 6.67
N PRO A 301 -13.90 -20.15 6.58
CA PRO A 301 -12.44 -20.07 6.60
C PRO A 301 -11.88 -19.08 5.59
N ASP A 302 -10.99 -18.21 6.05
CA ASP A 302 -10.38 -17.12 5.28
C ASP A 302 -11.39 -16.11 4.68
N THR A 303 -12.62 -16.05 5.20
CA THR A 303 -13.66 -15.11 4.75
C THR A 303 -14.08 -14.18 5.89
N GLY A 304 -13.78 -12.88 5.75
CA GLY A 304 -14.09 -11.88 6.76
C GLY A 304 -14.23 -10.47 6.21
N GLY A 305 -13.68 -9.49 6.93
CA GLY A 305 -13.82 -8.07 6.63
C GLY A 305 -13.36 -7.67 5.23
N GLN A 306 -12.41 -8.38 4.61
CA GLN A 306 -11.96 -8.12 3.24
C GLN A 306 -13.11 -8.25 2.22
N VAL A 307 -14.01 -9.23 2.38
CA VAL A 307 -15.16 -9.39 1.46
C VAL A 307 -16.11 -8.21 1.58
N VAL A 308 -16.42 -7.80 2.82
CA VAL A 308 -17.28 -6.63 3.08
C VAL A 308 -16.64 -5.36 2.51
N TYR A 309 -15.36 -5.15 2.77
CA TYR A 309 -14.60 -4.01 2.27
C TYR A 309 -14.71 -3.90 0.74
N ILE A 310 -14.47 -5.00 0.01
CA ILE A 310 -14.45 -4.98 -1.45
C ILE A 310 -15.85 -4.80 -2.03
N LEU A 311 -16.88 -5.42 -1.46
CA LEU A 311 -18.25 -5.23 -1.94
C LEU A 311 -18.72 -3.78 -1.77
N ASP A 312 -18.42 -3.15 -0.63
CA ASP A 312 -18.75 -1.73 -0.40
C ASP A 312 -17.91 -0.81 -1.29
N GLN A 313 -16.61 -1.10 -1.43
CA GLN A 313 -15.71 -0.37 -2.33
C GLN A 313 -16.23 -0.38 -3.77
N VAL A 314 -16.60 -1.55 -4.30
CA VAL A 314 -17.04 -1.71 -5.69
C VAL A 314 -18.34 -0.95 -5.95
N ARG A 315 -19.29 -0.97 -5.01
CA ARG A 315 -20.54 -0.18 -5.10
C ARG A 315 -20.24 1.31 -5.20
N SER A 316 -19.44 1.84 -4.26
CA SER A 316 -19.07 3.27 -4.27
C SER A 316 -18.24 3.66 -5.48
N MET A 317 -17.35 2.77 -5.95
CA MET A 317 -16.55 3.00 -7.16
C MET A 317 -17.40 3.04 -8.41
N GLU A 318 -18.40 2.16 -8.55
CA GLU A 318 -19.31 2.21 -9.69
C GLU A 318 -20.12 3.52 -9.71
N GLU A 319 -20.68 3.93 -8.57
CA GLU A 319 -21.44 5.17 -8.45
C GLU A 319 -20.60 6.38 -8.89
N GLU A 320 -19.37 6.50 -8.38
CA GLU A 320 -18.44 7.57 -8.73
C GLU A 320 -18.01 7.49 -10.20
N LEU A 321 -17.74 6.29 -10.74
CA LEU A 321 -17.37 6.13 -12.15
C LEU A 321 -18.50 6.56 -13.09
N VAL A 322 -19.74 6.11 -12.83
CA VAL A 322 -20.91 6.49 -13.63
C VAL A 322 -21.12 8.00 -13.58
N GLN A 323 -21.01 8.60 -12.41
CA GLN A 323 -21.13 10.04 -12.24
C GLN A 323 -20.01 10.78 -12.99
N ARG A 324 -18.76 10.35 -12.85
CA ARG A 324 -17.59 10.98 -13.48
C ARG A 324 -17.66 10.92 -15.00
N ILE A 325 -17.97 9.75 -15.56
CA ILE A 325 -18.12 9.56 -17.02
C ILE A 325 -19.21 10.50 -17.56
N LYS A 326 -20.35 10.55 -16.87
CA LYS A 326 -21.45 11.45 -17.25
C LYS A 326 -21.01 12.91 -17.21
N GLN A 327 -20.39 13.34 -16.12
CA GLN A 327 -19.93 14.73 -15.96
C GLN A 327 -18.95 15.16 -17.05
N GLN A 328 -18.21 14.22 -17.66
CA GLN A 328 -17.31 14.49 -18.79
C GLN A 328 -17.95 14.41 -20.17
N GLY A 329 -19.29 14.27 -20.23
CA GLY A 329 -20.02 14.24 -21.48
C GLY A 329 -19.79 12.96 -22.27
N LEU A 330 -19.40 11.88 -21.60
CA LEU A 330 -19.14 10.59 -22.21
C LEU A 330 -20.34 9.65 -22.01
N HIS A 331 -20.58 8.80 -23.00
CA HIS A 331 -21.63 7.78 -22.99
C HIS A 331 -21.03 6.37 -22.91
N ILE A 332 -20.00 6.23 -22.08
CA ILE A 332 -19.28 4.98 -21.86
C ILE A 332 -19.93 4.22 -20.70
N THR A 333 -20.09 2.91 -20.87
CA THR A 333 -20.52 2.03 -19.78
C THR A 333 -19.27 1.53 -19.06
N PRO A 334 -19.05 1.89 -17.77
CA PRO A 334 -17.93 1.34 -17.02
C PRO A 334 -18.13 -0.15 -16.79
N LYS A 335 -17.07 -0.88 -16.44
CA LYS A 335 -17.15 -2.28 -16.00
C LYS A 335 -16.22 -2.48 -14.81
N ILE A 336 -16.71 -3.12 -13.74
CA ILE A 336 -15.89 -3.51 -12.61
C ILE A 336 -15.97 -5.03 -12.43
N LEU A 337 -14.82 -5.71 -12.47
CA LEU A 337 -14.74 -7.14 -12.25
C LEU A 337 -14.03 -7.42 -10.91
N VAL A 338 -14.70 -8.12 -10.00
CA VAL A 338 -14.08 -8.66 -8.80
C VAL A 338 -13.62 -10.07 -9.11
N LEU A 339 -12.32 -10.23 -9.38
CA LEU A 339 -11.72 -11.52 -9.66
C LEU A 339 -11.47 -12.29 -8.36
N THR A 340 -12.00 -13.51 -8.30
CA THR A 340 -11.81 -14.44 -7.18
C THR A 340 -11.76 -15.89 -7.68
N ARG A 341 -11.56 -16.83 -6.76
CA ARG A 341 -11.50 -18.25 -7.09
C ARG A 341 -12.90 -18.86 -7.28
N LEU A 342 -13.07 -19.67 -8.32
CA LEU A 342 -14.19 -20.58 -8.47
C LEU A 342 -13.95 -21.84 -7.63
N ILE A 343 -14.88 -22.12 -6.71
CA ILE A 343 -14.83 -23.27 -5.81
C ILE A 343 -16.04 -24.17 -6.13
N PRO A 344 -15.86 -25.26 -6.89
CA PRO A 344 -16.94 -26.18 -7.22
C PRO A 344 -17.68 -26.74 -6.00
N ASP A 345 -16.94 -27.09 -4.94
CA ASP A 345 -17.52 -27.62 -3.70
C ASP A 345 -17.83 -26.46 -2.73
N SER A 346 -18.79 -25.61 -3.13
CA SER A 346 -19.07 -24.28 -2.52
C SER A 346 -19.83 -24.28 -1.20
N LYS A 347 -20.13 -25.45 -0.61
CA LYS A 347 -20.86 -25.62 0.67
C LYS A 347 -22.17 -24.80 0.78
N GLY A 348 -22.95 -24.72 -0.30
CA GLY A 348 -24.24 -24.01 -0.32
C GLY A 348 -24.14 -22.50 -0.57
N THR A 349 -22.95 -22.00 -0.89
CA THR A 349 -22.71 -20.63 -1.36
C THR A 349 -22.73 -20.56 -2.89
N LYS A 350 -22.70 -19.36 -3.46
CA LYS A 350 -22.58 -19.12 -4.91
C LYS A 350 -21.13 -19.11 -5.42
N CYS A 351 -20.15 -19.55 -4.62
CA CYS A 351 -18.73 -19.56 -5.02
C CYS A 351 -18.40 -20.51 -6.20
N ASN A 352 -19.35 -21.35 -6.62
CA ASN A 352 -19.27 -22.18 -7.82
C ASN A 352 -19.88 -21.52 -9.07
N VAL A 353 -20.45 -20.32 -8.96
CA VAL A 353 -21.02 -19.57 -10.08
C VAL A 353 -19.94 -18.66 -10.67
N GLU A 354 -19.64 -18.86 -11.96
CA GLU A 354 -18.57 -18.16 -12.67
C GLU A 354 -18.75 -16.64 -12.71
N LEU A 355 -19.96 -16.17 -13.04
CA LEU A 355 -20.28 -14.74 -13.11
C LEU A 355 -21.49 -14.44 -12.23
N GLU A 356 -21.31 -13.54 -11.26
CA GLU A 356 -22.35 -13.11 -10.33
C GLU A 356 -22.41 -11.58 -10.28
N PRO A 357 -23.55 -10.95 -10.61
CA PRO A 357 -23.72 -9.50 -10.44
C PRO A 357 -23.56 -9.09 -8.98
N VAL A 358 -22.85 -7.98 -8.73
CA VAL A 358 -22.80 -7.39 -7.39
C VAL A 358 -24.13 -6.69 -7.09
N GLU A 359 -24.72 -6.99 -5.94
CA GLU A 359 -25.99 -6.41 -5.51
C GLU A 359 -25.89 -4.89 -5.37
N ASN A 360 -26.97 -4.22 -5.75
CA ASN A 360 -27.08 -2.76 -5.79
C ASN A 360 -26.11 -2.09 -6.77
N THR A 361 -25.65 -2.82 -7.79
CA THR A 361 -24.84 -2.29 -8.90
C THR A 361 -25.45 -2.68 -10.24
N LYS A 362 -25.04 -2.00 -11.32
CA LYS A 362 -25.46 -2.26 -12.71
C LYS A 362 -24.36 -2.83 -13.57
N TYR A 363 -23.11 -2.51 -13.26
CA TYR A 363 -21.95 -2.74 -14.12
C TYR A 363 -20.80 -3.44 -13.40
N SER A 364 -21.05 -3.96 -12.19
CA SER A 364 -20.08 -4.65 -11.37
C SER A 364 -20.43 -6.12 -11.23
N GLN A 365 -19.44 -7.00 -11.42
CA GLN A 365 -19.62 -8.44 -11.41
C GLN A 365 -18.47 -9.12 -10.67
N ILE A 366 -18.77 -10.19 -9.94
CA ILE A 366 -17.78 -11.13 -9.43
C ILE A 366 -17.49 -12.13 -10.55
N LEU A 367 -16.22 -12.23 -10.93
CA LEU A 367 -15.70 -13.22 -11.88
C LEU A 367 -14.91 -14.28 -11.12
N ARG A 368 -15.33 -15.53 -11.25
CA ARG A 368 -14.70 -16.67 -10.58
C ARG A 368 -13.97 -17.55 -11.58
N VAL A 369 -12.67 -17.75 -11.36
CA VAL A 369 -11.82 -18.61 -12.19
C VAL A 369 -11.34 -19.80 -11.35
N PRO A 370 -11.40 -21.05 -11.85
CA PRO A 370 -10.96 -22.18 -11.05
C PRO A 370 -9.44 -22.24 -10.98
N PHE A 371 -8.91 -22.71 -9.86
CA PHE A 371 -7.55 -23.25 -9.86
C PHE A 371 -7.51 -24.57 -10.62
N LYS A 372 -6.34 -24.87 -11.16
CA LYS A 372 -6.08 -26.09 -11.91
C LYS A 372 -5.09 -26.97 -11.17
N THR A 373 -5.36 -28.27 -11.16
CA THR A 373 -4.40 -29.30 -10.77
C THR A 373 -3.33 -29.48 -11.86
N GLU A 374 -2.26 -30.22 -11.56
CA GLU A 374 -1.19 -30.51 -12.54
C GLU A 374 -1.73 -31.18 -13.82
N ASP A 375 -2.72 -32.06 -13.70
CA ASP A 375 -3.40 -32.70 -14.84
C ASP A 375 -4.42 -31.78 -15.56
N GLY A 376 -4.51 -30.52 -15.15
CA GLY A 376 -5.31 -29.47 -15.80
C GLY A 376 -6.80 -29.47 -15.46
N LYS A 377 -7.24 -30.30 -14.51
CA LYS A 377 -8.63 -30.31 -14.03
C LYS A 377 -8.87 -29.20 -13.01
N ASP A 378 -10.15 -28.85 -12.81
CA ASP A 378 -10.53 -27.86 -11.81
C ASP A 378 -10.33 -28.42 -10.39
N LEU A 379 -9.63 -27.65 -9.56
CA LEU A 379 -9.46 -27.94 -8.15
C LEU A 379 -10.75 -27.63 -7.40
N ARG A 380 -11.42 -28.67 -6.93
CA ARG A 380 -12.81 -28.60 -6.43
C ARG A 380 -12.95 -28.04 -5.02
N GLN A 381 -12.06 -28.44 -4.14
CA GLN A 381 -12.09 -28.12 -2.71
C GLN A 381 -11.51 -26.74 -2.41
N TRP A 382 -11.98 -26.12 -1.34
CA TRP A 382 -11.35 -24.93 -0.78
C TRP A 382 -9.89 -25.19 -0.37
N VAL A 383 -9.06 -24.16 -0.47
CA VAL A 383 -7.63 -24.18 -0.13
C VAL A 383 -7.38 -22.97 0.77
N SER A 384 -6.61 -23.16 1.85
CA SER A 384 -6.25 -22.06 2.73
C SER A 384 -5.44 -21.02 1.98
N ARG A 385 -5.57 -19.75 2.37
CA ARG A 385 -4.74 -18.66 1.86
C ARG A 385 -3.22 -18.91 2.02
N PHE A 386 -2.82 -19.74 2.98
CA PHE A 386 -1.42 -20.14 3.17
C PHE A 386 -0.93 -21.19 2.17
N ASP A 387 -1.83 -21.94 1.52
CA ASP A 387 -1.48 -23.07 0.64
C ASP A 387 -1.71 -22.73 -0.86
N ILE A 388 -1.97 -21.47 -1.17
CA ILE A 388 -2.51 -21.04 -2.46
C ILE A 388 -1.43 -20.79 -3.53
N TYR A 389 -0.20 -20.53 -3.11
CA TYR A 389 0.90 -20.05 -3.95
C TYR A 389 1.20 -20.91 -5.19
N PRO A 390 1.16 -22.26 -5.15
CA PRO A 390 1.43 -23.09 -6.32
C PRO A 390 0.46 -22.87 -7.50
N TYR A 391 -0.72 -22.29 -7.24
CA TYR A 391 -1.76 -22.10 -8.25
C TYR A 391 -1.72 -20.72 -8.92
N LEU A 392 -1.10 -19.71 -8.29
CA LEU A 392 -1.32 -18.30 -8.62
C LEU A 392 -0.80 -17.90 -10.00
N GLU A 393 0.32 -18.45 -10.46
CA GLU A 393 0.88 -18.11 -11.77
C GLU A 393 -0.02 -18.60 -12.91
N ARG A 394 -0.39 -19.89 -12.91
CA ARG A 394 -1.31 -20.45 -13.90
C ARG A 394 -2.69 -19.78 -13.81
N TYR A 395 -3.17 -19.54 -12.60
CA TYR A 395 -4.42 -18.80 -12.39
C TYR A 395 -4.40 -17.42 -13.02
N THR A 396 -3.28 -16.69 -12.90
CA THR A 396 -3.12 -15.37 -13.53
C THR A 396 -3.26 -15.47 -15.05
N GLN A 397 -2.65 -16.48 -15.68
CA GLN A 397 -2.74 -16.69 -17.12
C GLN A 397 -4.18 -16.95 -17.57
N ASP A 398 -4.87 -17.88 -16.90
CA ASP A 398 -6.27 -18.24 -17.20
C ASP A 398 -7.22 -17.06 -16.97
N ALA A 399 -7.02 -16.33 -15.86
CA ALA A 399 -7.83 -15.16 -15.52
C ALA A 399 -7.59 -13.99 -16.49
N SER A 400 -6.34 -13.71 -16.89
CA SER A 400 -6.04 -12.68 -17.88
C SER A 400 -6.80 -12.90 -19.18
N ALA A 401 -6.83 -14.14 -19.69
CA ALA A 401 -7.55 -14.45 -20.93
C ALA A 401 -9.05 -14.15 -20.82
N LYS A 402 -9.68 -14.55 -19.70
CA LYS A 402 -11.11 -14.29 -19.46
C LYS A 402 -11.42 -12.81 -19.26
N ILE A 403 -10.58 -12.09 -18.52
CA ILE A 403 -10.75 -10.64 -18.29
C ILE A 403 -10.70 -9.88 -19.61
N LEU A 404 -9.71 -10.18 -20.47
CA LEU A 404 -9.58 -9.53 -21.78
C LEU A 404 -10.80 -9.78 -22.68
N ASP A 405 -11.35 -11.00 -22.63
CA ASP A 405 -12.57 -11.37 -23.35
C ASP A 405 -13.80 -10.59 -22.84
N ILE A 406 -14.04 -10.59 -21.53
CA ILE A 406 -15.20 -9.92 -20.92
C ILE A 406 -15.16 -8.39 -21.07
N LEU A 407 -13.97 -7.80 -20.94
CA LEU A 407 -13.78 -6.35 -21.07
C LEU A 407 -13.70 -5.90 -22.53
N GLU A 408 -13.45 -6.82 -23.46
CA GLU A 408 -13.14 -6.56 -24.87
C GLU A 408 -11.92 -5.61 -25.01
N GLY A 409 -10.92 -5.81 -24.14
CA GLY A 409 -9.77 -4.92 -24.00
C GLY A 409 -9.06 -5.09 -22.68
N LYS A 410 -7.97 -4.34 -22.48
CA LYS A 410 -7.26 -4.33 -21.19
C LYS A 410 -8.03 -3.52 -20.15
N PRO A 411 -7.91 -3.85 -18.85
CA PRO A 411 -8.38 -2.96 -17.80
C PRO A 411 -7.58 -1.65 -17.80
N ASP A 412 -8.20 -0.59 -17.30
CA ASP A 412 -7.56 0.71 -17.11
C ASP A 412 -6.91 0.83 -15.72
N LEU A 413 -7.44 0.07 -14.75
CA LEU A 413 -6.93 -0.01 -13.39
C LEU A 413 -7.06 -1.44 -12.83
N ILE A 414 -6.01 -1.90 -12.17
CA ILE A 414 -5.97 -3.16 -11.42
C ILE A 414 -5.77 -2.86 -9.93
N ILE A 415 -6.54 -3.49 -9.05
CA ILE A 415 -6.42 -3.34 -7.59
C ILE A 415 -6.19 -4.72 -6.96
N GLY A 416 -5.00 -4.96 -6.43
CA GLY A 416 -4.68 -6.13 -5.62
C GLY A 416 -5.22 -6.01 -4.19
N ASN A 417 -5.74 -7.11 -3.63
CA ASN A 417 -6.10 -7.20 -2.22
C ASN A 417 -5.47 -8.43 -1.57
N TYR A 418 -4.82 -8.22 -0.42
CA TYR A 418 -4.04 -9.23 0.32
C TYR A 418 -2.89 -9.82 -0.51
N THR A 419 -2.01 -10.61 0.12
CA THR A 419 -0.76 -11.08 -0.51
C THR A 419 -0.99 -11.80 -1.86
N ASP A 420 -1.97 -12.69 -1.92
CA ASP A 420 -2.29 -13.48 -3.12
C ASP A 420 -2.90 -12.64 -4.24
N GLY A 421 -3.88 -11.78 -3.92
CA GLY A 421 -4.46 -10.85 -4.88
C GLY A 421 -3.46 -9.81 -5.37
N ASN A 422 -2.56 -9.34 -4.49
CA ASN A 422 -1.47 -8.42 -4.82
C ASN A 422 -0.45 -9.07 -5.76
N LEU A 423 -0.09 -10.34 -5.55
CA LEU A 423 0.82 -11.04 -6.45
C LEU A 423 0.19 -11.25 -7.83
N VAL A 424 -1.05 -11.73 -7.90
CA VAL A 424 -1.78 -11.91 -9.18
C VAL A 424 -1.95 -10.57 -9.91
N ALA A 425 -2.30 -9.51 -9.17
CA ALA A 425 -2.36 -8.16 -9.72
C ALA A 425 -1.02 -7.71 -10.31
N SER A 426 0.10 -7.97 -9.62
CA SER A 426 1.45 -7.61 -10.06
C SER A 426 1.89 -8.35 -11.33
N LEU A 427 1.58 -9.65 -11.41
CA LEU A 427 1.85 -10.45 -12.60
C LEU A 427 1.03 -9.96 -13.81
N MET A 428 -0.24 -9.59 -13.58
CA MET A 428 -1.13 -9.13 -14.65
C MET A 428 -0.82 -7.70 -15.10
N SER A 429 -0.59 -6.77 -14.18
CA SER A 429 -0.25 -5.37 -14.47
C SER A 429 1.02 -5.28 -15.30
N SER A 430 2.06 -6.03 -14.92
CA SER A 430 3.33 -6.11 -15.62
C SER A 430 3.18 -6.64 -17.04
N LYS A 431 2.31 -7.64 -17.25
CA LYS A 431 2.06 -8.23 -18.57
C LYS A 431 1.24 -7.31 -19.48
N LEU A 432 0.27 -6.59 -18.93
CA LEU A 432 -0.68 -5.78 -19.72
C LEU A 432 -0.28 -4.29 -19.83
N GLY A 433 0.69 -3.83 -19.04
CA GLY A 433 1.04 -2.42 -18.94
C GLY A 433 -0.15 -1.60 -18.45
N VAL A 434 -0.65 -1.93 -17.25
CA VAL A 434 -1.83 -1.31 -16.62
C VAL A 434 -1.47 -0.84 -15.23
N THR A 435 -1.98 0.34 -14.85
CA THR A 435 -1.79 0.92 -13.52
C THR A 435 -2.28 -0.03 -12.42
N GLN A 436 -1.46 -0.22 -11.39
CA GLN A 436 -1.74 -1.10 -10.27
C GLN A 436 -1.82 -0.34 -8.94
N GLY A 437 -2.96 -0.52 -8.25
CA GLY A 437 -3.11 -0.25 -6.83
C GLY A 437 -2.97 -1.53 -6.00
N THR A 438 -2.44 -1.40 -4.79
CA THR A 438 -2.32 -2.52 -3.84
C THR A 438 -2.92 -2.16 -2.49
N ILE A 439 -3.71 -3.07 -1.92
CA ILE A 439 -4.28 -2.99 -0.56
C ILE A 439 -3.87 -4.25 0.19
N ALA A 440 -3.02 -4.12 1.22
CA ALA A 440 -2.55 -5.31 1.95
C ALA A 440 -3.65 -5.95 2.81
N HIS A 441 -4.55 -5.15 3.39
CA HIS A 441 -5.47 -5.53 4.49
C HIS A 441 -4.76 -5.97 5.77
N ALA A 442 -3.79 -6.86 5.66
CA ALA A 442 -2.90 -7.28 6.72
C ALA A 442 -1.60 -7.84 6.17
N LEU A 443 -0.51 -7.66 6.91
CA LEU A 443 0.78 -8.30 6.64
C LEU A 443 1.10 -9.29 7.77
N GLU A 444 1.20 -10.58 7.42
CA GLU A 444 1.29 -11.65 8.42
C GLU A 444 2.59 -11.59 9.22
N LYS A 445 3.67 -11.05 8.66
CA LYS A 445 4.97 -10.93 9.34
C LYS A 445 4.89 -10.23 10.69
N THR A 446 3.99 -9.25 10.85
CA THR A 446 3.81 -8.54 12.13
C THR A 446 2.89 -9.25 13.11
N LYS A 447 2.10 -10.23 12.65
CA LYS A 447 1.18 -11.00 13.50
C LYS A 447 1.87 -12.22 14.13
N TYR A 448 2.90 -12.74 13.47
CA TYR A 448 3.68 -13.88 13.94
C TYR A 448 5.08 -13.44 14.33
N GLU A 449 5.36 -13.42 15.63
CA GLU A 449 6.61 -12.86 16.17
C GLU A 449 7.84 -13.64 15.66
N ASN A 450 8.82 -12.91 15.11
CA ASN A 450 10.05 -13.46 14.54
C ASN A 450 9.81 -14.51 13.44
N SER A 451 8.67 -14.46 12.77
CA SER A 451 8.29 -15.39 11.70
C SER A 451 9.21 -15.32 10.48
N ASP A 452 9.91 -14.19 10.28
CA ASP A 452 10.97 -14.05 9.28
C ASP A 452 12.21 -14.85 9.66
N ALA A 453 12.78 -14.62 10.84
CA ALA A 453 14.00 -15.29 11.27
C ALA A 453 13.78 -16.80 11.54
N LYS A 454 12.58 -17.19 11.97
CA LYS A 454 12.18 -18.58 12.26
C LYS A 454 11.31 -19.20 11.17
N TRP A 455 11.31 -18.64 9.96
CA TRP A 455 10.40 -19.03 8.89
C TRP A 455 10.39 -20.54 8.64
N ARG A 456 11.55 -21.21 8.65
CA ARG A 456 11.68 -22.66 8.42
C ARG A 456 10.83 -23.52 9.36
N GLU A 457 10.68 -23.11 10.62
CA GLU A 457 9.87 -23.84 11.62
C GLU A 457 8.37 -23.69 11.34
N LEU A 458 7.98 -22.59 10.71
CA LEU A 458 6.60 -22.20 10.44
C LEU A 458 6.16 -22.56 9.02
N ASP A 459 7.11 -22.81 8.11
CA ASP A 459 6.88 -22.90 6.68
C ASP A 459 5.98 -24.09 6.31
N GLN A 460 6.13 -25.23 7.00
CA GLN A 460 5.29 -26.41 6.77
C GLN A 460 3.79 -26.13 6.98
N LYS A 461 3.44 -25.16 7.83
CA LYS A 461 2.05 -24.81 8.17
C LYS A 461 1.56 -23.56 7.46
N TYR A 462 2.42 -22.55 7.32
CA TYR A 462 2.01 -21.21 6.90
C TYR A 462 2.62 -20.77 5.57
N HIS A 463 3.64 -21.48 5.07
CA HIS A 463 4.35 -21.14 3.83
C HIS A 463 4.79 -19.65 3.77
N PHE A 464 5.33 -19.15 4.89
CA PHE A 464 5.74 -17.75 5.00
C PHE A 464 6.88 -17.38 4.05
N SER A 465 7.69 -18.35 3.61
CA SER A 465 8.68 -18.13 2.55
C SER A 465 8.02 -17.60 1.27
N CYS A 466 6.93 -18.23 0.82
CA CYS A 466 6.15 -17.79 -0.32
C CYS A 466 5.45 -16.45 -0.04
N GLN A 467 4.82 -16.32 1.13
CA GLN A 467 4.05 -15.13 1.48
C GLN A 467 4.91 -13.86 1.51
N PHE A 468 6.02 -13.88 2.26
CA PHE A 468 6.87 -12.69 2.41
C PHE A 468 7.56 -12.33 1.09
N THR A 469 7.88 -13.33 0.26
CA THR A 469 8.40 -13.09 -1.09
C THR A 469 7.34 -12.43 -1.98
N ALA A 470 6.09 -12.92 -1.95
CA ALA A 470 4.98 -12.34 -2.70
C ALA A 470 4.65 -10.90 -2.26
N ASP A 471 4.68 -10.64 -0.95
CA ASP A 471 4.54 -9.29 -0.39
C ASP A 471 5.63 -8.34 -0.92
N MET A 472 6.90 -8.76 -0.94
CA MET A 472 8.01 -7.95 -1.46
C MET A 472 7.93 -7.68 -2.96
N ILE A 473 7.49 -8.66 -3.75
CA ILE A 473 7.24 -8.46 -5.18
C ILE A 473 6.14 -7.41 -5.36
N ALA A 474 5.01 -7.58 -4.69
CA ALA A 474 3.86 -6.71 -4.94
C ALA A 474 4.06 -5.27 -4.44
N MET A 475 4.64 -5.09 -3.25
CA MET A 475 4.93 -3.76 -2.69
C MET A 475 5.85 -2.93 -3.59
N ASN A 476 6.81 -3.58 -4.25
CA ASN A 476 7.77 -2.89 -5.12
C ASN A 476 7.30 -2.78 -6.58
N THR A 477 6.38 -3.65 -7.03
CA THR A 477 5.83 -3.59 -8.40
C THR A 477 4.71 -2.56 -8.56
N THR A 478 3.89 -2.36 -7.53
CA THR A 478 2.69 -1.53 -7.61
C THR A 478 2.99 -0.03 -7.79
N ASP A 479 2.12 0.68 -8.54
CA ASP A 479 2.24 2.13 -8.77
C ASP A 479 1.82 2.95 -7.55
N PHE A 480 0.80 2.49 -6.82
CA PHE A 480 0.39 3.08 -5.55
C PHE A 480 -0.11 2.04 -4.55
N ILE A 481 0.02 2.37 -3.26
CA ILE A 481 -0.44 1.56 -2.13
C ILE A 481 -1.49 2.35 -1.38
N ILE A 482 -2.66 1.74 -1.16
CA ILE A 482 -3.69 2.30 -0.29
C ILE A 482 -3.66 1.59 1.05
N THR A 483 -3.58 2.36 2.12
CA THR A 483 -3.71 1.87 3.49
C THR A 483 -4.89 2.52 4.19
N SER A 484 -5.43 1.83 5.20
CA SER A 484 -6.56 2.37 5.98
C SER A 484 -6.11 3.40 7.01
N THR A 485 -4.86 3.30 7.48
CA THR A 485 -4.33 4.14 8.56
C THR A 485 -2.84 4.44 8.39
N TYR A 486 -2.37 5.49 9.06
CA TYR A 486 -0.94 5.77 9.23
C TYR A 486 -0.22 4.63 9.97
N GLN A 487 -0.88 4.04 10.98
CA GLN A 487 -0.34 2.95 11.79
C GLN A 487 0.01 1.72 10.94
N GLU A 488 -0.77 1.45 9.90
CA GLU A 488 -0.49 0.38 8.95
C GLU A 488 0.86 0.58 8.24
N ILE A 489 1.21 1.82 7.89
CA ILE A 489 2.46 2.14 7.18
C ILE A 489 3.64 2.21 8.17
N ALA A 490 3.58 3.16 9.11
CA ALA A 490 4.70 3.55 9.98
C ALA A 490 4.37 3.46 11.47
N GLY A 491 3.26 2.83 11.85
CA GLY A 491 2.99 2.48 13.25
C GLY A 491 2.77 3.69 14.15
N SER A 492 3.35 3.64 15.34
CA SER A 492 3.39 4.76 16.30
C SER A 492 4.84 5.22 16.51
N LYS A 493 5.06 6.10 17.47
CA LYS A 493 6.41 6.49 17.89
C LYS A 493 7.17 5.30 18.50
N GLU A 494 6.46 4.43 19.20
CA GLU A 494 7.01 3.30 19.97
C GLU A 494 7.08 2.01 19.16
N LYS A 495 6.07 1.74 18.32
CA LYS A 495 5.96 0.47 17.56
C LYS A 495 6.05 0.73 16.05
N PRO A 496 6.83 -0.06 15.30
CA PRO A 496 6.91 0.09 13.85
C PRO A 496 5.61 -0.33 13.16
N GLY A 497 5.34 0.25 11.99
CA GLY A 497 4.18 -0.10 11.16
C GLY A 497 4.29 -1.44 10.47
N GLN A 498 3.21 -1.92 9.86
CA GLN A 498 3.20 -3.21 9.16
C GLN A 498 4.14 -3.19 7.95
N TYR A 499 4.04 -2.16 7.11
CA TYR A 499 4.97 -2.00 5.98
C TYR A 499 6.39 -1.71 6.44
N GLU A 500 6.56 -0.87 7.47
CA GLU A 500 7.88 -0.56 8.04
C GLU A 500 8.64 -1.80 8.53
N HIS A 501 7.95 -2.81 9.05
CA HIS A 501 8.59 -4.08 9.42
C HIS A 501 9.21 -4.83 8.23
N HIS A 502 8.85 -4.47 6.99
CA HIS A 502 9.43 -5.01 5.77
C HIS A 502 10.52 -4.11 5.18
N TYR A 503 10.95 -3.06 5.89
CA TYR A 503 12.09 -2.24 5.47
C TYR A 503 13.38 -3.06 5.43
N ALA A 504 13.70 -3.81 6.48
CA ALA A 504 14.88 -4.68 6.51
C ALA A 504 14.59 -5.93 7.34
N PHE A 505 14.74 -7.11 6.74
CA PHE A 505 14.52 -8.39 7.41
C PHE A 505 15.26 -9.52 6.70
N THR A 506 15.30 -10.70 7.32
CA THR A 506 16.02 -11.86 6.80
C THR A 506 15.23 -13.15 7.00
N MET A 507 15.31 -14.03 6.01
CA MET A 507 14.85 -15.41 6.07
C MET A 507 16.10 -16.32 5.95
N PRO A 508 16.75 -16.68 7.07
CA PRO A 508 18.03 -17.36 7.04
C PRO A 508 18.01 -18.65 6.22
N GLY A 509 18.92 -18.74 5.25
CA GLY A 509 19.02 -19.82 4.27
C GLY A 509 18.17 -19.69 3.01
N LEU A 510 17.45 -18.59 2.86
CA LEU A 510 16.68 -18.27 1.65
C LEU A 510 17.16 -16.96 1.05
N CYS A 511 16.94 -15.84 1.73
CA CYS A 511 17.38 -14.52 1.28
C CYS A 511 17.39 -13.50 2.43
N ARG A 512 18.15 -12.42 2.23
CA ARG A 512 18.20 -11.23 3.09
C ARG A 512 17.66 -10.03 2.33
N PHE A 513 16.71 -9.30 2.91
CA PHE A 513 16.26 -8.01 2.38
C PHE A 513 16.99 -6.91 3.14
N ALA A 514 18.09 -6.41 2.58
CA ALA A 514 18.85 -5.31 3.15
C ALA A 514 18.03 -4.02 3.14
N THR A 515 17.28 -3.80 2.06
CA THR A 515 16.19 -2.82 1.99
C THR A 515 15.03 -3.42 1.17
N GLY A 516 13.85 -3.49 1.77
CA GLY A 516 12.62 -4.06 1.20
C GLY A 516 11.66 -2.99 0.69
N ILE A 517 11.01 -2.25 1.59
CA ILE A 517 10.09 -1.15 1.25
C ILE A 517 10.39 0.09 2.09
N ASN A 518 10.41 1.26 1.44
CA ASN A 518 10.61 2.54 2.11
C ASN A 518 9.26 3.20 2.42
N VAL A 519 8.95 3.42 3.71
CA VAL A 519 7.69 4.07 4.11
C VAL A 519 7.58 5.54 3.69
N PHE A 520 8.69 6.14 3.26
CA PHE A 520 8.73 7.48 2.67
C PHE A 520 8.53 7.50 1.15
N ASP A 521 8.23 6.34 0.54
CA ASP A 521 7.92 6.27 -0.88
C ASP A 521 6.58 7.01 -1.16
N PRO A 522 6.54 7.91 -2.15
CA PRO A 522 5.31 8.62 -2.54
C PRO A 522 4.21 7.71 -3.09
N LYS A 523 4.43 6.40 -3.25
CA LYS A 523 3.37 5.45 -3.60
C LYS A 523 2.36 5.24 -2.47
N PHE A 524 2.72 5.50 -1.21
CA PHE A 524 1.82 5.32 -0.06
C PHE A 524 0.77 6.43 0.07
N ASN A 525 -0.51 6.02 0.13
CA ASN A 525 -1.65 6.91 0.29
C ASN A 525 -2.64 6.34 1.32
N ILE A 526 -3.09 7.17 2.27
CA ILE A 526 -4.09 6.77 3.27
C ILE A 526 -5.49 7.11 2.76
N ALA A 527 -6.31 6.08 2.57
CA ALA A 527 -7.74 6.23 2.27
C ALA A 527 -8.54 5.36 3.23
N ALA A 528 -9.06 5.98 4.30
CA ALA A 528 -9.78 5.27 5.35
C ALA A 528 -11.12 4.73 4.82
N PRO A 529 -11.43 3.43 5.03
CA PRO A 529 -12.71 2.88 4.66
C PRO A 529 -13.84 3.39 5.56
N GLY A 530 -15.07 3.17 5.13
CA GLY A 530 -16.28 3.38 5.90
C GLY A 530 -17.04 2.09 6.17
N ALA A 531 -18.23 2.24 6.73
CA ALA A 531 -19.23 1.19 6.80
C ALA A 531 -20.49 1.67 6.05
N ASP A 532 -21.19 0.76 5.38
CA ASP A 532 -22.45 1.08 4.70
C ASP A 532 -23.46 1.69 5.67
N GLN A 533 -23.82 2.96 5.44
CA GLN A 533 -24.74 3.72 6.30
C GLN A 533 -26.21 3.31 6.15
N SER A 534 -26.53 2.48 5.15
CA SER A 534 -27.83 1.82 5.04
C SER A 534 -27.96 0.64 6.02
N VAL A 535 -26.83 0.00 6.36
CA VAL A 535 -26.75 -1.14 7.29
C VAL A 535 -26.41 -0.66 8.71
N TYR A 536 -25.38 0.16 8.85
CA TYR A 536 -24.88 0.66 10.14
C TYR A 536 -25.30 2.11 10.36
N PHE A 537 -26.23 2.33 11.28
CA PHE A 537 -26.73 3.67 11.62
C PHE A 537 -26.90 3.84 13.14
N PRO A 538 -26.91 5.09 13.65
CA PRO A 538 -27.08 5.33 15.08
C PRO A 538 -28.36 4.69 15.62
N TYR A 539 -28.23 3.91 16.71
CA TYR A 539 -29.35 3.21 17.32
C TYR A 539 -30.52 4.15 17.68
N THR A 540 -30.27 5.44 17.91
CA THR A 540 -31.29 6.45 18.22
C THR A 540 -32.30 6.69 17.09
N GLN A 541 -31.97 6.33 15.84
CA GLN A 541 -32.85 6.47 14.68
C GLN A 541 -33.94 5.39 14.63
N LYS A 542 -34.93 5.48 15.54
CA LYS A 542 -36.00 4.47 15.70
C LYS A 542 -36.72 4.09 14.39
N GLN A 543 -36.90 5.06 13.49
CA GLN A 543 -37.60 4.87 12.21
C GLN A 543 -36.88 3.91 11.25
N LYS A 544 -35.54 3.77 11.36
CA LYS A 544 -34.73 2.89 10.51
C LYS A 544 -34.55 1.49 11.09
N ARG A 545 -34.93 1.26 12.35
CA ARG A 545 -34.69 -0.02 13.03
C ARG A 545 -35.51 -1.14 12.41
N LEU A 546 -34.89 -2.29 12.19
CA LEU A 546 -35.50 -3.49 11.65
C LEU A 546 -36.22 -4.29 12.76
N THR A 547 -37.30 -3.73 13.31
CA THR A 547 -38.02 -4.33 14.45
C THR A 547 -38.62 -5.71 14.15
N GLY A 548 -38.83 -6.05 12.88
CA GLY A 548 -39.27 -7.38 12.46
C GLY A 548 -38.28 -8.50 12.76
N LEU A 549 -36.98 -8.19 12.95
CA LEU A 549 -35.95 -9.16 13.31
C LEU A 549 -35.80 -9.33 14.83
N HIS A 550 -36.48 -8.53 15.64
CA HIS A 550 -36.36 -8.60 17.11
C HIS A 550 -36.64 -10.00 17.67
N PRO A 551 -37.68 -10.76 17.24
CA PRO A 551 -37.92 -12.09 17.78
C PRO A 551 -36.73 -13.04 17.57
N GLN A 552 -36.10 -13.00 16.39
CA GLN A 552 -34.93 -13.82 16.07
C GLN A 552 -33.70 -13.40 16.88
N ILE A 553 -33.51 -12.10 17.08
CA ILE A 553 -32.43 -11.56 17.92
C ILE A 553 -32.65 -11.93 19.39
N GLU A 554 -33.89 -11.88 19.88
CA GLU A 554 -34.23 -12.26 21.25
C GLU A 554 -34.02 -13.76 21.49
N GLU A 555 -34.39 -14.60 20.53
CA GLU A 555 -34.08 -16.04 20.55
C GLU A 555 -32.56 -16.27 20.61
N LEU A 556 -31.81 -15.62 19.71
CA LEU A 556 -30.35 -15.76 19.65
C LEU A 556 -29.63 -15.32 20.94
N LEU A 557 -30.13 -14.28 21.63
CA LEU A 557 -29.45 -13.70 22.80
C LEU A 557 -29.95 -14.23 24.15
N TYR A 558 -31.23 -14.64 24.24
CA TYR A 558 -31.89 -14.94 25.50
C TYR A 558 -32.51 -16.33 25.58
N SER A 559 -32.47 -17.14 24.51
CA SER A 559 -32.86 -18.54 24.59
C SER A 559 -32.02 -19.28 25.62
N LYS A 560 -32.63 -20.26 26.28
CA LYS A 560 -31.98 -21.14 27.27
C LYS A 560 -31.61 -22.50 26.68
N GLU A 561 -31.90 -22.71 25.41
CA GLU A 561 -31.59 -23.94 24.70
C GLU A 561 -30.21 -23.79 24.06
N ASP A 562 -29.29 -24.71 24.38
CA ASP A 562 -27.98 -24.75 23.74
C ASP A 562 -28.13 -25.46 22.39
N THR A 563 -27.75 -24.79 21.31
CA THR A 563 -27.77 -25.33 19.94
C THR A 563 -26.43 -25.15 19.25
N ASP A 564 -26.27 -25.72 18.05
CA ASP A 564 -25.09 -25.47 17.21
C ASP A 564 -25.00 -24.00 16.72
N GLU A 565 -26.08 -23.21 16.87
CA GLU A 565 -26.15 -21.80 16.46
C GLU A 565 -25.88 -20.81 17.62
N HIS A 566 -26.21 -21.19 18.86
CA HIS A 566 -25.93 -20.38 20.06
C HIS A 566 -25.72 -21.27 21.29
N MET A 567 -24.67 -20.96 22.07
CA MET A 567 -24.31 -21.61 23.34
C MET A 567 -24.57 -20.69 24.54
#